data_AF-A0A521W1K8-F1
#
_entry.id   AF-A0A521W1K8-F1
#
_cell.length_a   1.000
_cell.length_b   1.000
_cell.length_c   1.000
_cell.angle_alpha   90.00
_cell.angle_beta   90.00
_cell.angle_gamma   90.00
#
_symmetry.space_group_name_H-M   'P 1'
#
loop_
_entity.id
_entity.type
_entity.pdbx_description
1 polymer ?
#
loop_
_entity_poly.entity_id
_entity_poly.type
_entity_poly.pdbx_seq_one_letter_code
_entity_poly.pdbx_strand_id
1 'polypeptide(L)' 'MAGITLAQAEAQLATWIAAATAVASSQQYDIDTGNGRRSLRRADAAEIRQMIEFWDARVKQLTPAAAGGRRRVRYVVPE' A
#
# COMPACT_ATOMS: atom_id res chain seq x y z
N MET A 1 -9.75 -12.06 13.64
CA MET A 1 -9.21 -11.90 12.27
C MET A 1 -7.90 -11.15 12.38
N ALA A 2 -6.77 -11.82 12.20
CA ALA A 2 -5.48 -11.13 12.18
C ALA A 2 -5.38 -10.35 10.86
N GLY A 3 -5.82 -9.09 10.89
CA GLY A 3 -5.50 -8.15 9.82
C GLY A 3 -3.99 -7.92 9.77
N ILE A 4 -3.49 -7.50 8.60
CA ILE A 4 -2.14 -6.96 8.41
C ILE A 4 -1.77 -6.01 9.56
N THR A 5 -0.60 -6.21 10.16
CA THR A 5 -0.09 -5.38 11.25
C THR A 5 0.43 -4.03 10.73
N LEU A 6 0.58 -3.05 11.61
CA LEU A 6 1.16 -1.75 11.25
C LEU A 6 2.56 -1.92 10.63
N ALA A 7 3.42 -2.73 11.24
CA ALA A 7 4.75 -3.01 10.73
C ALA A 7 4.72 -3.66 9.33
N GLN A 8 3.77 -4.55 9.07
CA GLN A 8 3.59 -5.14 7.73
C GLN A 8 3.12 -4.10 6.71
N ALA A 9 2.21 -3.20 7.08
CA ALA A 9 1.73 -2.15 6.20
C ALA A 9 2.83 -1.13 5.87
N GLU A 10 3.65 -0.75 6.86
CA GLU A 10 4.81 0.13 6.66
C GLU A 10 5.89 -0.52 5.78
N ALA A 11 6.18 -1.81 6.01
CA ALA A 11 7.12 -2.56 5.18
C ALA A 11 6.67 -2.59 3.71
N GLN A 12 5.38 -2.87 3.47
CA GLN A 12 4.84 -2.86 2.12
C GLN A 12 4.89 -1.47 1.50
N LEU A 13 4.50 -0.43 2.22
CA LEU A 13 4.58 0.95 1.75
C LEU A 13 6.00 1.31 1.29
N ALA A 14 7.02 0.95 2.07
CA ALA A 14 8.42 1.16 1.72
C ALA A 14 8.81 0.42 0.43
N THR A 15 8.38 -0.84 0.25
CA THR A 15 8.63 -1.61 -0.97
C THR A 15 8.00 -0.94 -2.20
N TRP A 16 6.76 -0.45 -2.09
CA TRP A 16 6.09 0.24 -3.19
C TRP A 16 6.72 1.59 -3.53
N ILE A 17 7.25 2.33 -2.55
CA ILE A 17 8.01 3.58 -2.80
C ILE A 17 9.33 3.28 -3.52
N ALA A 18 10.04 2.22 -3.13
CA ALA A 18 11.24 1.78 -3.83
C ALA A 18 10.94 1.37 -5.28
N ALA A 19 9.85 0.63 -5.49
CA ALA A 19 9.37 0.28 -6.83
C ALA A 19 9.05 1.53 -7.67
N ALA A 20 8.37 2.54 -7.10
CA ALA A 20 8.08 3.80 -7.78
C ALA A 20 9.36 4.51 -8.24
N THR A 21 10.41 4.48 -7.42
CA THR A 21 11.70 5.12 -7.71
C THR A 21 12.47 4.38 -8.80
N ALA A 22 12.48 3.04 -8.76
CA ALA A 22 13.08 2.21 -9.80
C ALA A 22 12.35 2.37 -11.15
N VAL A 23 11.02 2.38 -11.12
CA VAL A 23 10.21 2.57 -12.32
C VAL A 23 10.37 3.99 -12.89
N ALA A 24 10.51 5.01 -12.04
CA ALA A 24 10.78 6.38 -12.48
C ALA A 24 12.10 6.49 -13.25
N SER A 25 13.13 5.75 -12.86
CA SER A 25 14.43 5.64 -13.55
C SER A 25 14.42 4.70 -14.77
N SER A 26 13.23 4.25 -15.20
CA SER A 26 13.00 3.31 -16.32
C SER A 26 13.51 1.90 -16.07
N GLN A 27 13.72 1.51 -14.82
CA GLN A 27 14.07 0.14 -14.46
C GLN A 27 12.81 -0.69 -14.22
N GLN A 28 12.86 -1.97 -14.58
CA GLN A 28 11.85 -2.93 -14.18
C GLN A 28 12.08 -3.32 -12.72
N TYR A 29 11.01 -3.41 -11.93
CA TYR A 29 11.08 -3.81 -10.52
C TYR A 29 10.17 -5.00 -10.27
N ASP A 30 10.74 -6.12 -9.80
CA ASP A 30 9.96 -7.30 -9.45
C ASP A 30 9.66 -7.29 -7.95
N ILE A 31 8.39 -7.11 -7.59
CA ILE A 31 7.91 -7.14 -6.21
C ILE A 31 7.38 -8.53 -5.87
N ASP A 32 7.75 -9.06 -4.70
CA ASP A 32 7.11 -10.24 -4.13
C ASP A 32 5.93 -9.77 -3.28
N THR A 33 4.73 -9.80 -3.85
CA THR A 33 3.51 -9.58 -3.08
C THR A 33 3.23 -10.92 -2.41
N GLY A 34 2.96 -11.05 -1.12
CA GLY A 34 2.90 -12.36 -0.43
C GLY A 34 1.99 -13.47 -1.01
N ASN A 35 1.29 -13.23 -2.12
CA ASN A 35 0.58 -14.20 -2.96
C ASN A 35 1.27 -14.52 -4.31
N GLY A 36 2.50 -14.04 -4.58
CA GLY A 36 3.26 -14.25 -5.82
C GLY A 36 4.18 -13.09 -6.24
N ARG A 37 5.06 -13.35 -7.21
CA ARG A 37 5.95 -12.34 -7.80
C ARG A 37 5.24 -11.56 -8.91
N ARG A 38 5.46 -10.24 -8.91
CA ARG A 38 4.85 -9.32 -9.86
C ARG A 38 5.88 -8.35 -10.41
N SER A 39 5.95 -8.23 -11.73
CA SER A 39 6.85 -7.29 -12.41
C SER A 39 6.16 -5.95 -12.64
N LEU A 40 6.77 -4.87 -12.17
CA LEU A 40 6.29 -3.49 -12.30
C LEU A 40 7.18 -2.72 -13.27
N ARG A 41 6.54 -1.99 -14.20
CA ARG A 41 7.19 -1.17 -15.20
C ARG A 41 6.57 0.22 -15.23
N ARG A 42 7.12 1.11 -16.08
CA ARG A 42 6.65 2.49 -16.24
C ARG A 42 5.18 2.59 -16.67
N ALA A 43 4.69 1.59 -17.40
CA ALA A 43 3.28 1.46 -17.75
C ALA A 43 2.37 1.29 -16.52
N ASP A 44 2.88 0.68 -15.44
CA ASP A 44 2.14 0.38 -14.22
C ASP A 44 2.26 1.49 -13.16
N ALA A 45 2.82 2.65 -13.52
CA ALA A 45 3.04 3.75 -12.57
C ALA A 45 1.75 4.23 -11.89
N ALA A 46 0.60 4.16 -12.59
CA ALA A 46 -0.71 4.46 -12.01
C ALA A 46 -1.07 3.50 -10.88
N GLU A 47 -0.77 2.21 -11.05
CA GLU A 47 -1.07 1.19 -10.05
C GLU A 47 -0.12 1.26 -8.86
N ILE A 48 1.17 1.51 -9.09
CA ILE A 48 2.14 1.73 -8.01
C ILE A 48 1.65 2.87 -7.11
N ARG A 49 1.18 3.96 -7.70
CA ARG A 49 0.60 5.08 -6.96
C ARG A 49 -0.63 4.67 -6.15
N GLN A 50 -1.55 3.90 -6.74
CA GLN A 50 -2.73 3.40 -6.02
C GLN A 50 -2.36 2.50 -4.84
N MET A 51 -1.35 1.63 -5.01
CA MET A 51 -0.86 0.78 -3.92
C MET A 51 -0.21 1.61 -2.80
N ILE A 52 0.59 2.62 -3.14
CA ILE A 52 1.16 3.55 -2.15
C ILE A 52 0.04 4.23 -1.35
N GLU A 53 -0.97 4.78 -2.03
CA GLU A 53 -2.12 5.44 -1.38
C GLU A 53 -2.91 4.46 -0.50
N PHE A 54 -3.10 3.22 -0.95
CA PHE A 54 -3.76 2.17 -0.18
C PHE A 54 -2.99 1.81 1.10
N TRP A 55 -1.69 1.55 1.00
CA TRP A 55 -0.86 1.17 2.15
C TRP A 55 -0.67 2.34 3.12
N ASP A 56 -0.51 3.56 2.63
CA ASP A 56 -0.48 4.78 3.46
C ASP A 56 -1.80 4.96 4.23
N ALA A 57 -2.94 4.81 3.56
CA ALA A 57 -4.25 4.83 4.23
C ALA A 57 -4.37 3.72 5.28
N ARG A 58 -3.83 2.53 5.00
CA ARG A 58 -3.84 1.40 5.93
C ARG A 58 -2.96 1.66 7.15
N VAL A 59 -1.75 2.18 6.97
CA VAL A 59 -0.87 2.61 8.07
C VAL A 59 -1.59 3.65 8.92
N LYS A 60 -2.16 4.69 8.32
CA LYS A 60 -2.94 5.73 9.03
C LYS A 60 -4.13 5.17 9.81
N GLN A 61 -4.80 4.13 9.29
CA GLN A 61 -5.90 3.45 9.98
C GLN A 61 -5.43 2.58 11.16
N LEU A 62 -4.26 1.94 11.02
CA LEU A 62 -3.67 1.06 12.03
C LEU A 62 -2.91 1.83 13.11
N THR A 63 -2.44 3.05 12.83
CA THR A 63 -1.76 3.92 13.79
C THR A 63 -2.76 4.37 14.87
N PRO A 64 -2.51 4.03 16.15
CA PRO A 64 -3.48 4.22 17.25
C PRO A 64 -3.71 5.69 17.68
N ALA A 65 -3.18 6.69 16.95
CA ALA A 65 -3.33 8.11 17.28
C ALA A 65 -4.77 8.66 17.13
N ALA A 66 -5.70 7.90 16.54
CA ALA A 66 -7.12 8.25 16.48
C ALA A 66 -7.96 7.65 17.64
N ALA A 67 -7.32 7.04 18.64
CA ALA A 67 -8.00 6.48 19.82
C ALA A 67 -8.62 7.52 20.78
N GLY A 68 -8.65 8.80 20.40
CA GLY A 68 -9.41 9.86 21.08
C GLY A 68 -10.80 10.13 20.49
N GLY A 69 -11.19 9.51 19.36
CA GLY A 69 -12.48 9.81 18.73
C GLY A 69 -12.96 8.71 17.81
N ARG A 70 -13.98 7.97 18.27
CA ARG A 70 -14.78 6.96 17.53
C ARG A 70 -14.88 7.27 16.03
N ARG A 71 -14.08 6.61 15.19
CA ARG A 71 -14.32 6.58 13.73
C ARG A 71 -15.16 5.35 13.39
N ARG A 72 -16.48 5.54 13.23
CA ARG A 72 -17.38 4.55 12.62
C ARG A 72 -16.92 4.34 11.17
N VAL A 73 -16.41 3.15 10.85
CA VAL A 73 -16.10 2.74 9.48
C VAL A 73 -17.44 2.54 8.75
N ARG A 74 -17.77 3.43 7.80
CA ARG A 74 -18.84 3.18 6.81
C ARG A 74 -18.20 2.54 5.59
N TYR A 75 -18.65 1.34 5.23
CA TYR A 75 -18.42 0.79 3.90
C TYR A 75 -19.35 1.51 2.92
N VAL A 76 -18.79 2.14 1.90
CA VAL A 76 -19.55 2.58 0.73
C VAL A 76 -19.42 1.48 -0.31
N VAL A 77 -20.51 0.77 -0.56
CA VAL A 77 -20.66 -0.17 -1.67
C VAL A 77 -21.27 0.64 -2.82
N PRO A 78 -20.62 0.75 -3.99
CA PRO A 78 -21.24 1.40 -5.15
C PRO A 78 -22.36 0.53 -5.72
N GLU A 79 -23.51 1.15 -6.01
CA GLU A 79 -24.68 0.59 -6.71
C GLU A 79 -24.53 0.67 -8.24
#